data_AF-F9XCH7-F1
#
_entry.id   AF-F9XCH7-F1
#
_cell.length_a   1.000
_cell.length_b   1.000
_cell.length_c   1.000
_cell.angle_alpha   90.00
_cell.angle_beta   90.00
_cell.angle_gamma   90.00
#
_symmetry.space_group_name_H-M   'P 1'
#
loop_
_entity.id
_entity.type
_entity.pdbx_description
1 polymer ?
#
loop_
_entity_poly.entity_id
_entity_poly.type
_entity_poly.pdbx_seq_one_letter_code
_entity_poly.pdbx_strand_id
1 'polypeptide(L)'
;TGFFKDGYCRTDSSDSGNHSIAATVSQEFLDFTSKKGNNLSSAGVSANQKWCLCASRWKEAFAAFENGELKAEGVPKVHLHASHEKALDVVDYKTLKRFAAQGE
;
A
#
# COMPACT_ATOMS: atom_id res chain seq x y z
N THR A 1 -0.94 -7.64 -10.49
CA THR A 1 -0.23 -6.79 -9.52
C THR A 1 1.14 -7.42 -9.23
N GLY A 2 1.96 -6.79 -8.39
CA GLY A 2 3.32 -7.24 -8.07
C GLY A 2 4.36 -6.71 -9.06
N PHE A 3 5.56 -6.43 -8.56
CA PHE A 3 6.67 -5.89 -9.37
C PHE A 3 7.03 -6.83 -10.54
N PHE A 4 7.09 -8.14 -10.28
CA PHE A 4 7.34 -9.17 -11.29
C PHE A 4 6.11 -9.56 -12.12
N LYS A 5 4.96 -8.90 -11.91
CA LYS A 5 3.67 -9.16 -12.60
C LYS A 5 3.13 -10.59 -12.48
N ASP A 6 3.45 -11.27 -11.39
CA ASP A 6 3.04 -12.64 -11.11
C ASP A 6 1.92 -12.75 -10.06
N GLY A 7 1.42 -11.62 -9.56
CA GLY A 7 0.37 -11.58 -8.56
C GLY A 7 0.86 -11.56 -7.11
N TYR A 8 2.16 -11.65 -6.86
CA TYR A 8 2.74 -11.63 -5.52
C TYR A 8 3.47 -10.32 -5.24
N CYS A 9 3.42 -9.84 -4.00
CA CYS A 9 4.14 -8.63 -3.58
C CYS A 9 5.59 -8.92 -3.20
N ARG A 10 6.22 -9.89 -3.90
CA ARG A 10 7.65 -10.16 -3.74
C ARG A 10 8.46 -9.11 -4.47
N THR A 11 9.63 -8.81 -3.93
CA THR A 11 10.50 -7.72 -4.38
C THR A 11 11.96 -8.08 -4.14
N ASP A 12 12.89 -7.42 -4.83
CA ASP A 12 14.33 -7.61 -4.66
C ASP A 12 15.05 -6.24 -4.67
N SER A 13 16.36 -6.20 -4.95
CA SER A 13 17.13 -4.94 -4.98
C SER A 13 16.88 -4.10 -6.25
N SER A 14 16.29 -4.67 -7.29
CA SER A 14 15.99 -3.99 -8.55
C SER A 14 14.71 -3.16 -8.50
N ASP A 15 13.80 -3.48 -7.58
CA ASP A 15 12.57 -2.74 -7.33
C ASP A 15 12.82 -1.54 -6.39
N SER A 16 13.25 -0.43 -6.98
CA SER A 16 13.49 0.82 -6.25
C SER A 16 12.23 1.39 -5.57
N GLY A 17 11.04 0.99 -6.02
CA GLY A 17 9.77 1.37 -5.40
C GLY A 17 9.42 0.55 -4.14
N ASN A 18 10.04 -0.62 -3.96
CA ASN A 18 9.75 -1.57 -2.89
C ASN A 18 8.24 -1.90 -2.83
N HIS A 19 7.70 -2.56 -3.86
CA HIS A 19 6.31 -2.97 -3.98
C HIS A 19 5.97 -4.18 -3.08
N SER A 20 6.31 -4.09 -1.80
CA SER A 20 6.24 -5.17 -0.81
C SER A 20 4.96 -5.21 0.01
N ILE A 21 4.13 -4.17 -0.02
CA ILE A 21 2.90 -4.11 0.79
C ILE A 21 1.71 -4.57 -0.05
N ALA A 22 1.16 -5.74 0.26
CA ALA A 22 -0.13 -6.17 -0.27
C ALA A 22 -1.24 -5.42 0.46
N ALA A 23 -2.06 -4.64 -0.26
CA ALA A 23 -3.16 -3.91 0.35
C ALA A 23 -4.42 -3.89 -0.51
N THR A 24 -5.59 -3.79 0.14
CA THR A 24 -6.82 -3.38 -0.52
C THR A 24 -6.91 -1.86 -0.50
N VAL A 25 -6.99 -1.25 -1.69
CA VAL A 25 -7.05 0.20 -1.84
C VAL A 25 -8.48 0.71 -1.79
N SER A 26 -8.70 1.88 -1.19
CA SER A 26 -10.00 2.57 -1.19
C SER A 26 -10.04 3.67 -2.26
N GLN A 27 -11.23 4.17 -2.58
CA GLN A 27 -11.35 5.33 -3.48
C GLN A 27 -10.63 6.56 -2.90
N GLU A 28 -10.74 6.78 -1.59
CA GLU A 28 -10.08 7.89 -0.91
C GLU A 28 -8.55 7.79 -1.01
N PHE A 29 -7.98 6.58 -0.89
CA PHE A 29 -6.57 6.35 -1.17
C PHE A 29 -6.20 6.69 -2.62
N LEU A 30 -6.98 6.22 -3.60
CA LEU A 30 -6.70 6.45 -5.02
C LEU A 30 -6.69 7.95 -5.35
N ASP A 31 -7.63 8.70 -4.79
CA ASP A 31 -7.68 10.16 -4.96
C ASP A 31 -6.48 10.84 -4.29
N PHE A 32 -6.13 10.42 -3.07
CA PHE A 32 -4.97 10.92 -2.34
C PHE A 32 -3.66 10.65 -3.09
N THR A 33 -3.39 9.41 -3.47
CA THR A 33 -2.14 9.02 -4.14
C THR A 33 -2.01 9.69 -5.50
N SER A 34 -3.13 9.90 -6.21
CA SER A 34 -3.16 10.63 -7.47
C SER A 34 -2.72 12.10 -7.29
N LYS A 35 -3.21 12.78 -6.24
CA LYS A 35 -2.77 14.15 -5.89
C LYS A 35 -1.29 14.23 -5.49
N LYS A 36 -0.71 13.15 -4.96
CA LYS A 36 0.72 13.02 -4.65
C LYS A 36 1.56 12.53 -5.85
N GLY A 37 1.00 12.55 -7.05
CA GLY A 37 1.70 12.22 -8.29
C GLY A 37 1.82 10.72 -8.59
N ASN A 38 1.06 9.87 -7.92
CA ASN A 38 0.99 8.42 -8.18
C ASN A 38 -0.45 8.03 -8.53
N ASN A 39 -0.82 8.26 -9.79
CA ASN A 39 -2.13 7.93 -10.34
C ASN A 39 -2.22 6.43 -10.67
N LEU A 40 -2.79 5.64 -9.75
CA LEU A 40 -2.99 4.20 -9.95
C LEU A 40 -4.22 3.89 -10.81
N SER A 41 -5.19 4.81 -10.89
CA SER A 41 -6.39 4.62 -11.71
C SER A 41 -6.06 4.58 -13.20
N SER A 42 -5.05 5.34 -13.66
CA SER A 42 -4.55 5.24 -15.04
C SER A 42 -3.84 3.91 -15.33
N ALA A 43 -3.38 3.21 -14.29
CA ALA A 43 -2.84 1.85 -14.38
C ALA A 43 -3.94 0.77 -14.25
N GLY A 44 -5.22 1.17 -14.21
CA GLY A 44 -6.37 0.26 -14.15
C GLY A 44 -6.69 -0.27 -12.76
N VAL A 45 -6.17 0.37 -11.70
CA VAL A 45 -6.51 0.01 -10.31
C VAL A 45 -7.81 0.69 -9.89
N SER A 46 -8.76 -0.10 -9.38
CA SER A 46 -10.04 0.40 -8.87
C SER A 46 -10.16 0.25 -7.35
N ALA A 47 -11.12 0.98 -6.77
CA ALA A 47 -11.42 0.85 -5.35
C ALA A 47 -11.82 -0.59 -4.99
N ASN A 48 -11.43 -1.02 -3.79
CA ASN A 48 -11.56 -2.39 -3.26
C ASN A 48 -10.71 -3.45 -3.97
N GLN A 49 -9.83 -3.06 -4.90
CA GLN A 49 -8.91 -3.99 -5.54
C GLN A 49 -7.69 -4.27 -4.63
N LYS A 50 -7.23 -5.53 -4.64
CA LYS A 50 -5.94 -5.89 -4.02
C LYS A 50 -4.78 -5.48 -4.92
N TRP A 51 -3.78 -4.82 -4.35
CA TRP A 51 -2.64 -4.31 -5.07
C TRP A 51 -1.36 -4.32 -4.24
N CYS A 52 -0.23 -4.58 -4.87
CA CYS A 52 1.10 -4.43 -4.29
C CYS A 52 1.52 -2.96 -4.41
N LEU A 53 1.56 -2.27 -3.27
CA LEU A 53 1.95 -0.88 -3.15
C LEU A 53 3.44 -0.76 -2.82
N CYS A 54 4.07 0.28 -3.35
CA CYS A 54 5.34 0.78 -2.84
C CYS A 54 5.21 1.05 -1.34
N ALA A 55 6.15 0.53 -0.53
CA ALA A 55 6.12 0.72 0.91
C ALA A 55 6.15 2.21 1.32
N SER A 56 6.88 3.03 0.54
CA SER A 56 6.92 4.48 0.72
C SER A 56 5.58 5.17 0.45
N ARG A 57 4.81 4.73 -0.55
CA ARG A 57 3.49 5.29 -0.87
C ARG A 57 2.43 4.92 0.15
N TRP A 58 2.50 3.71 0.70
CA TRP A 58 1.65 3.34 1.82
C TRP A 58 1.99 4.17 3.07
N LYS A 59 3.29 4.36 3.36
CA LYS A 59 3.76 5.21 4.47
C LYS A 59 3.31 6.66 4.34
N GLU A 60 3.32 7.20 3.11
CA GLU A 60 2.82 8.55 2.81
C GLU A 60 1.34 8.70 3.19
N ALA A 61 0.50 7.70 2.87
CA ALA A 61 -0.91 7.68 3.27
C ALA A 61 -1.08 7.55 4.79
N PHE A 62 -0.27 6.73 5.45
CA PHE A 62 -0.29 6.63 6.91
C PHE A 62 0.07 7.96 7.58
N ALA A 63 1.14 8.63 7.13
CA ALA A 63 1.54 9.93 7.67
C ALA A 63 0.47 11.01 7.44
N ALA A 64 -0.19 10.99 6.28
CA ALA A 64 -1.33 11.86 5.99
C ALA A 64 -2.54 11.56 6.89
N PHE A 65 -2.72 10.31 7.32
CA PHE A 65 -3.73 10.00 8.32
C PHE A 65 -3.37 10.53 9.70
N GLU A 66 -2.11 10.37 10.13
CA GLU A 66 -1.66 10.85 11.44
C GLU A 66 -1.73 12.38 11.57
N ASN A 67 -1.52 13.11 10.48
CA ASN A 67 -1.60 14.57 10.46
C ASN A 67 -3.03 15.12 10.18
N GLY A 68 -4.01 14.25 9.93
CA GLY A 68 -5.41 14.60 9.67
C GLY A 68 -5.75 15.01 8.23
N GLU A 69 -4.82 14.92 7.28
CA GLU A 69 -5.05 15.15 5.84
C GLU A 69 -5.90 14.03 5.22
N LEU A 70 -5.78 12.80 5.73
CA LEU A 70 -6.46 11.60 5.22
C LEU A 70 -7.27 10.93 6.33
N LYS A 71 -8.46 10.41 6.01
CA LYS A 71 -9.22 9.62 7.00
C LYS A 71 -8.65 8.21 7.14
N ALA A 72 -9.03 7.52 8.21
CA ALA A 72 -8.58 6.15 8.45
C ALA A 72 -8.96 5.18 7.31
N GLU A 73 -10.08 5.43 6.64
CA GLU A 73 -10.58 4.69 5.47
C GLU A 73 -9.73 4.94 4.20
N GLY A 74 -8.99 6.05 4.16
CA GLY A 74 -8.02 6.36 3.12
C GLY A 74 -6.69 5.62 3.27
N VAL A 75 -6.38 5.04 4.44
CA VAL A 75 -5.18 4.21 4.62
C VAL A 75 -5.48 2.79 4.11
N PRO A 76 -4.76 2.28 3.09
CA PRO A 76 -5.03 0.96 2.52
C PRO A 76 -4.94 -0.17 3.54
N LYS A 77 -5.91 -1.08 3.52
CA LYS A 77 -5.95 -2.24 4.43
C LYS A 77 -4.91 -3.27 4.02
N VAL A 78 -4.01 -3.62 4.93
CA VAL A 78 -2.83 -4.46 4.64
C VAL A 78 -3.17 -5.94 4.79
N HIS A 79 -2.82 -6.75 3.80
CA HIS A 79 -2.83 -8.21 3.91
C HIS A 79 -1.45 -8.66 4.37
N LEU A 80 -1.26 -8.88 5.68
CA LEU A 80 0.04 -9.14 6.29
C LEU A 80 0.69 -10.41 5.73
N HIS A 81 -0.06 -11.52 5.62
CA HIS A 81 0.44 -12.79 5.08
C HIS A 81 0.85 -12.70 3.59
N ALA A 82 0.34 -11.71 2.86
CA ALA A 82 0.63 -11.51 1.43
C ALA A 82 1.67 -10.41 1.18
N SER A 83 2.14 -9.74 2.24
CA SER A 83 3.17 -8.71 2.16
C SER A 83 4.57 -9.32 2.33
N HIS A 84 5.56 -8.75 1.66
CA HIS A 84 6.96 -9.17 1.76
C HIS A 84 7.65 -8.49 2.93
N GLU A 85 8.60 -9.18 3.59
CA GLU A 85 9.30 -8.69 4.79
C GLU A 85 10.05 -7.37 4.58
N LYS A 86 10.50 -7.09 3.35
CA LYS A 86 11.10 -5.79 2.96
C LYS A 86 10.19 -4.57 3.19
N ALA A 87 8.89 -4.76 3.42
CA ALA A 87 8.03 -3.68 3.87
C ALA A 87 8.52 -3.09 5.22
N LEU A 88 9.12 -3.94 6.07
CA LEU A 88 9.63 -3.60 7.39
C LEU A 88 10.85 -2.68 7.35
N ASP A 89 11.53 -2.58 6.22
CA ASP A 89 12.61 -1.61 6.01
C ASP A 89 12.08 -0.15 5.98
N VAL A 90 10.77 0.02 5.76
CA VAL A 90 10.13 1.34 5.57
C VAL A 90 9.08 1.63 6.63
N VAL A 91 8.29 0.64 7.03
CA VAL A 91 7.17 0.76 7.99
C VAL A 91 7.25 -0.37 9.01
N ASP A 92 7.17 -0.07 10.30
CA ASP A 92 7.24 -1.09 11.33
C ASP A 92 5.99 -2.01 11.34
N TYR A 93 6.18 -3.24 11.83
CA TYR A 93 5.13 -4.25 11.88
C TYR A 93 3.90 -3.82 12.69
N LYS A 94 4.06 -3.06 13.78
CA LYS A 94 2.92 -2.64 14.62
C LYS A 94 2.03 -1.67 13.84
N THR A 95 2.65 -0.75 13.09
CA THR A 95 1.94 0.18 12.21
C THR A 95 1.19 -0.57 11.09
N LEU A 96 1.83 -1.53 10.42
CA LEU A 96 1.14 -2.35 9.40
C LEU A 96 -0.03 -3.14 10.01
N LYS A 97 0.18 -3.75 11.18
CA LYS A 97 -0.85 -4.53 11.89
C LYS A 97 -2.06 -3.70 12.31
N ARG A 98 -1.88 -2.43 12.67
CA ARG A 98 -2.98 -1.51 13.00
C ARG A 98 -3.97 -1.33 11.85
N PHE A 99 -3.52 -1.51 10.60
CA PHE A 99 -4.33 -1.40 9.39
C PHE A 99 -4.54 -2.73 8.68
N ALA A 100 -4.35 -3.85 9.37
CA ALA A 100 -4.55 -5.16 8.79
C ALA A 100 -5.99 -5.34 8.26
N ALA A 101 -6.12 -6.06 7.16
CA ALA A 101 -7.40 -6.50 6.63
C ALA A 101 -8.05 -7.51 7.59
N GLN A 102 -9.38 -7.71 7.48
CA GLN A 102 -10.06 -8.71 8.29
C GLN A 102 -9.51 -10.12 7.97
N GLY A 103 -9.18 -10.88 9.01
CA GLY A 103 -8.68 -12.25 8.90
C GLY A 103 -7.15 -12.41 8.99
N GLU A 104 -6.42 -11.35 9.33
CA GLU A 104 -4.97 -11.34 9.61
C GLU A 104 -4.62 -11.47 11.10
#